data_AF-A0A850KT86-F1
#
_entry.id   AF-A0A850KT86-F1
#
_cell.length_a   1.000
_cell.length_b   1.000
_cell.length_c   1.000
_cell.angle_alpha   90.00
_cell.angle_beta   90.00
_cell.angle_gamma   90.00
#
_symmetry.space_group_name_H-M   'P 1'
#
loop_
_entity.id
_entity.type
_entity.pdbx_description
1 polymer ?
#
loop_
_entity_poly.entity_id
_entity_poly.type
_entity_poly.pdbx_seq_one_letter_code
_entity_poly.pdbx_strand_id
1 'polypeptide(L)'
;MSLYDAVGGDAAVNAAVDLFYEKVLADPILIPFFEGVNMDGQSAKQKAFFTTIFKGDTAGADAYMRRAHKGLVDNKGLSDPHFNAVAGHLQATLQELEVPADLITQIMGAAAGLKNAVLNR
;
A
#
# COMPACT_ATOMS: atom_id res chain seq x y z
N MET A 1 -4.73 21.00 6.85
CA MET A 1 -5.12 20.30 5.62
C MET A 1 -4.44 18.95 5.66
N SER A 2 -5.20 17.86 5.60
CA SER A 2 -4.60 16.52 5.61
C SER A 2 -4.01 16.22 4.23
N LEU A 3 -3.06 15.28 4.16
CA LEU A 3 -2.53 14.79 2.89
C LEU A 3 -3.66 14.24 2.00
N TYR A 4 -4.67 13.61 2.60
CA TYR A 4 -5.92 13.21 1.96
C TYR A 4 -6.66 14.37 1.24
N ASP A 5 -6.76 15.54 1.88
CA ASP A 5 -7.38 16.72 1.25
C ASP A 5 -6.49 17.27 0.13
N ALA A 6 -5.17 17.20 0.29
CA ALA A 6 -4.19 17.70 -0.67
C ALA A 6 -4.11 16.86 -1.96
N VAL A 7 -4.41 15.55 -1.88
CA VAL A 7 -4.48 14.67 -3.05
C VAL A 7 -5.83 14.68 -3.76
N GLY A 8 -6.83 15.43 -3.27
CA GLY A 8 -8.14 15.57 -3.92
C GLY A 8 -9.27 14.74 -3.31
N GLY A 9 -9.10 14.23 -2.08
CA GLY A 9 -10.15 13.54 -1.34
C GLY A 9 -10.53 12.16 -1.88
N ASP A 10 -11.73 11.67 -1.54
CA ASP A 10 -12.17 10.27 -1.74
C ASP A 10 -12.00 9.80 -3.19
N ALA A 11 -12.41 10.62 -4.16
CA ALA A 11 -12.38 10.24 -5.58
C ALA A 11 -10.95 9.99 -6.07
N ALA A 12 -10.02 10.88 -5.73
CA ALA A 12 -8.63 10.76 -6.13
C ALA A 12 -7.93 9.61 -5.41
N VAL A 13 -8.22 9.39 -4.12
CA VAL A 13 -7.68 8.25 -3.37
C VAL A 13 -8.19 6.93 -3.93
N ASN A 14 -9.48 6.84 -4.29
CA ASN A 14 -10.03 5.64 -4.90
C ASN A 14 -9.37 5.33 -6.25
N ALA A 15 -9.20 6.33 -7.11
CA ALA A 15 -8.51 6.19 -8.39
C ALA A 15 -7.03 5.78 -8.21
N ALA A 16 -6.33 6.37 -7.23
CA ALA A 16 -4.97 5.99 -6.89
C ALA A 16 -4.87 4.53 -6.45
N VAL A 17 -5.80 4.07 -5.61
CA VAL A 17 -5.78 2.68 -5.14
C VAL A 17 -6.07 1.71 -6.29
N ASP A 18 -7.02 2.03 -7.16
CA ASP A 18 -7.36 1.18 -8.31
C ASP A 18 -6.16 1.06 -9.28
N LEU A 19 -5.52 2.18 -9.64
CA LEU A 19 -4.34 2.21 -10.50
C LEU A 19 -3.14 1.49 -9.85
N PHE A 20 -2.92 1.67 -8.56
CA PHE A 20 -1.88 0.95 -7.81
C PHE A 20 -2.08 -0.57 -7.87
N TYR A 21 -3.32 -1.06 -7.71
CA TYR A 21 -3.60 -2.49 -7.76
C TYR A 21 -3.45 -3.08 -9.15
N GLU A 22 -3.79 -2.34 -10.19
CA GLU A 22 -3.51 -2.77 -11.56
C GLU A 22 -2.02 -3.08 -11.74
N LYS A 23 -1.13 -2.21 -11.23
CA LYS A 23 0.32 -2.42 -11.30
C LYS A 23 0.79 -3.59 -10.44
N VAL A 24 0.30 -3.71 -9.21
CA VAL A 24 0.64 -4.83 -8.30
C VAL A 24 0.21 -6.18 -8.87
N LEU A 25 -0.97 -6.26 -9.47
CA LEU A 25 -1.50 -7.49 -10.06
C LEU A 25 -0.93 -7.79 -11.45
N ALA A 26 -0.23 -6.83 -12.06
CA ALA A 26 0.55 -7.07 -13.27
C ALA A 26 2.00 -7.50 -12.97
N ASP A 27 2.47 -7.38 -11.72
CA ASP A 27 3.85 -7.71 -11.35
C ASP A 27 4.04 -9.23 -11.12
N PRO A 28 4.86 -9.91 -11.94
CA PRO A 28 5.08 -11.35 -11.84
C PRO A 28 5.60 -11.83 -10.49
N ILE A 29 6.31 -10.99 -9.73
CA ILE A 29 6.84 -11.39 -8.42
C ILE A 29 5.81 -11.22 -7.30
N LEU A 30 4.75 -10.45 -7.53
CA LEU A 30 3.71 -10.15 -6.54
C LEU A 30 2.46 -11.00 -6.74
N ILE A 31 2.09 -11.30 -7.99
CA ILE A 31 0.90 -12.10 -8.33
C ILE A 31 0.74 -13.38 -7.48
N PRO A 32 1.79 -14.20 -7.25
CA PRO A 32 1.65 -15.44 -6.46
C PRO A 32 1.16 -15.23 -5.02
N PHE A 33 1.35 -14.04 -4.44
CA PHE A 33 0.85 -13.73 -3.10
C PHE A 33 -0.67 -13.57 -3.08
N PHE A 34 -1.28 -13.20 -4.21
CA PHE A 34 -2.71 -12.95 -4.35
C PHE A 34 -3.51 -14.15 -4.86
N GLU A 35 -2.87 -15.29 -5.14
CA GLU A 35 -3.58 -16.53 -5.47
C GLU A 35 -4.58 -16.92 -4.39
N GLY A 36 -5.85 -17.11 -4.78
CA GLY A 36 -6.95 -17.45 -3.88
C GLY A 36 -7.50 -16.30 -3.04
N VAL A 37 -7.02 -15.07 -3.25
CA VAL A 37 -7.55 -13.87 -2.57
C VAL A 37 -8.76 -13.33 -3.33
N ASN A 38 -9.86 -13.07 -2.61
CA ASN A 38 -10.98 -12.32 -3.15
C ASN A 38 -10.57 -10.86 -3.36
N MET A 39 -10.27 -10.49 -4.61
CA MET A 39 -9.73 -9.17 -4.94
C MET A 39 -10.74 -8.04 -4.76
N ASP A 40 -12.05 -8.30 -4.89
CA ASP A 40 -13.08 -7.29 -4.62
C ASP A 40 -13.06 -6.90 -3.13
N GLY A 41 -12.97 -7.91 -2.26
CA GLY A 41 -12.84 -7.69 -0.81
C GLY A 41 -11.50 -7.08 -0.41
N GLN A 42 -10.44 -7.37 -1.16
CA GLN A 42 -9.09 -6.85 -0.91
C GLN A 42 -8.96 -5.38 -1.31
N SER A 43 -9.55 -4.97 -2.43
CA SER A 43 -9.57 -3.57 -2.87
C SER A 43 -10.23 -2.67 -1.82
N ALA A 44 -11.38 -3.05 -1.26
CA ALA A 44 -12.06 -2.28 -0.22
C ALA A 44 -11.22 -2.11 1.07
N LYS A 45 -10.58 -3.18 1.54
CA LYS A 45 -9.71 -3.13 2.73
C LYS A 45 -8.51 -2.21 2.51
N GLN A 46 -8.00 -2.18 1.29
CA GLN A 46 -6.80 -1.42 0.98
C GLN A 46 -7.11 0.04 0.67
N LYS A 47 -8.27 0.34 0.08
CA LYS A 47 -8.83 1.70 0.06
C LYS A 47 -8.93 2.28 1.46
N ALA A 48 -9.45 1.50 2.42
CA ALA A 48 -9.50 1.91 3.82
C ALA A 48 -8.10 2.13 4.42
N PHE A 49 -7.15 1.22 4.19
CA PHE A 49 -5.79 1.34 4.72
C PHE A 49 -5.01 2.52 4.13
N PHE A 50 -5.04 2.73 2.82
CA PHE A 50 -4.41 3.90 2.18
C PHE A 50 -5.06 5.20 2.64
N THR A 51 -6.39 5.23 2.79
CA THR A 51 -7.09 6.38 3.38
C THR A 51 -6.59 6.67 4.80
N THR A 52 -6.38 5.64 5.62
CA THR A 52 -5.81 5.76 6.96
C THR A 52 -4.37 6.30 6.94
N ILE A 53 -3.51 5.80 6.04
CA ILE A 53 -2.15 6.34 5.84
C ILE A 53 -2.22 7.81 5.39
N PHE A 54 -3.05 8.14 4.41
CA PHE A 54 -3.18 9.51 3.87
C PHE A 54 -3.81 10.49 4.86
N LYS A 55 -4.58 10.00 5.83
CA LYS A 55 -5.08 10.81 6.94
C LYS A 55 -4.07 10.95 8.08
N GLY A 56 -2.94 10.22 8.02
CA GLY A 56 -1.91 10.22 9.07
C GLY A 56 -2.34 9.50 10.36
N ASP A 57 -3.46 8.79 10.33
CA ASP A 57 -4.01 8.08 11.50
C ASP A 57 -3.45 6.65 11.55
N THR A 58 -2.15 6.52 11.82
CA THR A 58 -1.49 5.19 11.80
C THR A 58 -1.63 4.42 13.11
N ALA A 59 -2.54 4.82 14.01
CA ALA A 59 -2.73 4.14 15.29
C ALA A 59 -3.12 2.67 15.07
N GLY A 60 -2.29 1.74 15.55
CA GLY A 60 -2.51 0.30 15.38
C GLY A 60 -2.15 -0.27 14.00
N ALA A 61 -1.64 0.55 13.08
CA ALA A 61 -1.24 0.09 11.74
C ALA A 61 -0.14 -0.98 11.80
N ASP A 62 0.85 -0.85 12.68
CA ASP A 62 1.93 -1.84 12.86
C ASP A 62 1.37 -3.23 13.23
N ALA A 63 0.57 -3.31 14.29
CA ALA A 63 -0.01 -4.58 14.75
C ALA A 63 -0.92 -5.22 13.69
N TYR A 64 -1.69 -4.40 12.96
CA TYR A 64 -2.51 -4.86 11.86
C TYR A 64 -1.66 -5.42 10.71
N MET A 65 -0.62 -4.69 10.28
CA MET A 65 0.28 -5.09 9.20
C MET A 65 1.01 -6.40 9.54
N ARG A 66 1.53 -6.54 10.77
CA ARG A 66 2.14 -7.79 11.24
C ARG A 66 1.19 -8.96 11.08
N ARG A 67 -0.01 -8.86 11.68
CA ARG A 67 -1.01 -9.92 11.63
C ARG A 67 -1.44 -10.25 10.20
N ALA A 68 -1.66 -9.24 9.36
CA ALA A 68 -2.14 -9.42 7.99
C ALA A 68 -1.11 -10.11 7.08
N HIS A 69 0.18 -9.85 7.30
CA HIS A 69 1.25 -10.36 6.43
C HIS A 69 1.99 -11.58 7.00
N LYS A 70 1.75 -11.94 8.28
CA LYS A 70 2.45 -13.05 8.94
C LYS A 70 2.40 -14.35 8.14
N GLY A 71 1.20 -14.74 7.67
CA GLY A 71 1.03 -15.94 6.88
C GLY A 71 1.77 -15.92 5.54
N LEU A 72 1.98 -14.74 4.95
CA LEU A 72 2.73 -14.58 3.71
C LEU A 72 4.24 -14.70 3.94
N VAL A 73 4.74 -14.18 5.07
CA VAL A 73 6.13 -14.36 5.50
C VAL A 73 6.39 -15.84 5.81
N ASP A 74 5.58 -16.43 6.69
CA ASP A 74 5.78 -17.80 7.18
C ASP A 74 5.68 -18.85 6.06
N ASN A 75 4.74 -18.68 5.10
CA ASN A 75 4.37 -19.76 4.17
C ASN A 75 4.67 -19.45 2.70
N LYS A 76 4.86 -18.18 2.32
CA LYS A 76 5.06 -17.77 0.92
C LYS A 76 6.39 -17.04 0.68
N GLY A 77 7.23 -16.85 1.70
CA GLY A 77 8.55 -16.24 1.54
C GLY A 77 8.52 -14.73 1.25
N LEU A 78 7.48 -14.03 1.72
CA LEU A 78 7.41 -12.57 1.63
C LEU A 78 8.68 -11.95 2.24
N SER A 79 9.31 -11.03 1.50
CA SER A 79 10.66 -10.53 1.80
C SER A 79 10.89 -9.14 1.19
N ASP A 80 12.07 -8.55 1.45
CA ASP A 80 12.43 -7.20 1.00
C ASP A 80 12.19 -6.91 -0.50
N PRO A 81 12.51 -7.81 -1.47
CA PRO A 81 12.24 -7.55 -2.88
C PRO A 81 10.75 -7.31 -3.17
N HIS A 82 9.87 -8.10 -2.55
CA HIS A 82 8.42 -7.98 -2.70
C HIS A 82 7.91 -6.67 -2.10
N PHE A 83 8.37 -6.32 -0.89
CA PHE A 83 8.01 -5.04 -0.29
C PHE A 83 8.46 -3.86 -1.15
N ASN A 84 9.70 -3.90 -1.66
CA ASN A 84 10.25 -2.85 -2.48
C ASN A 84 9.49 -2.71 -3.81
N ALA A 85 9.04 -3.82 -4.41
CA ALA A 85 8.21 -3.78 -5.61
C ALA A 85 6.84 -3.12 -5.34
N VAL A 86 6.16 -3.49 -4.25
CA VAL A 86 4.90 -2.83 -3.83
C VAL A 86 5.12 -1.33 -3.61
N ALA A 87 6.19 -0.94 -2.91
CA ALA A 87 6.53 0.46 -2.67
C ALA A 87 6.83 1.20 -4.00
N GLY A 88 7.52 0.57 -4.94
CA GLY A 88 7.79 1.10 -6.27
C GLY A 88 6.51 1.38 -7.05
N HIS A 89 5.56 0.44 -7.05
CA HIS A 89 4.25 0.62 -7.70
C HIS A 89 3.45 1.75 -7.07
N LEU A 90 3.46 1.85 -5.74
CA LEU A 90 2.82 2.97 -5.04
C LEU A 90 3.42 4.31 -5.48
N GLN A 91 4.74 4.43 -5.49
CA GLN A 91 5.42 5.65 -5.92
C GLN A 91 5.10 6.01 -7.38
N ALA A 92 5.15 5.02 -8.28
CA ALA A 92 4.85 5.23 -9.69
C ALA A 92 3.40 5.71 -9.91
N THR A 93 2.44 5.11 -9.20
CA THR A 93 1.04 5.55 -9.23
C THR A 93 0.87 7.00 -8.78
N LEU A 94 1.52 7.39 -7.68
CA LEU A 94 1.43 8.77 -7.19
C LEU A 94 2.04 9.77 -8.17
N GLN A 95 3.14 9.39 -8.83
CA GLN A 95 3.77 10.21 -9.87
C GLN A 95 2.88 10.34 -11.11
N GLU A 96 2.24 9.25 -11.54
CA GLU A 96 1.30 9.24 -12.69
C GLU A 96 0.06 10.11 -12.44
N LEU A 97 -0.37 10.20 -11.18
CA LEU A 97 -1.45 11.08 -10.76
C LEU A 97 -1.00 12.52 -10.47
N GLU A 98 0.23 12.87 -10.84
CA GLU A 98 0.81 14.20 -10.66
C GLU A 98 0.75 14.72 -9.21
N VAL A 99 0.82 13.81 -8.24
CA VAL A 99 0.85 14.18 -6.81
C VAL A 99 2.14 14.98 -6.55
N PRO A 100 2.05 16.13 -5.84
CA PRO A 100 3.23 16.93 -5.50
C PRO A 100 4.35 16.13 -4.84
N ALA A 101 5.60 16.38 -5.23
CA ALA A 101 6.76 15.57 -4.83
C ALA A 101 7.01 15.54 -3.30
N ASP A 102 6.68 16.62 -2.60
CA ASP A 102 6.73 16.72 -1.15
C ASP A 102 5.70 15.79 -0.47
N LEU A 103 4.52 15.64 -1.07
CA LEU A 103 3.48 14.73 -0.61
C LEU A 103 3.85 13.27 -0.91
N ILE A 104 4.41 12.99 -2.10
CA ILE A 104 4.95 11.66 -2.42
C ILE A 104 6.01 11.26 -1.39
N THR A 105 6.92 12.16 -1.04
CA THR A 105 7.97 11.91 -0.05
C THR A 105 7.38 11.55 1.31
N GLN A 106 6.35 12.27 1.77
CA GLN A 106 5.66 11.99 3.03
C GLN A 106 4.96 10.62 3.01
N ILE A 107 4.22 10.31 1.93
CA ILE A 107 3.54 9.02 1.77
C ILE A 107 4.54 7.87 1.80
N MET A 108 5.60 7.97 1.01
CA MET A 108 6.62 6.93 0.90
C MET A 108 7.37 6.74 2.22
N GLY A 109 7.60 7.82 2.98
CA GLY A 109 8.14 7.75 4.33
C GLY A 109 7.24 6.98 5.30
N ALA A 110 5.92 7.26 5.28
CA ALA A 110 4.95 6.53 6.09
C ALA A 110 4.88 5.03 5.71
N ALA A 111 4.85 4.72 4.42
CA ALA A 111 4.86 3.34 3.92
C ALA A 111 6.13 2.59 4.34
N ALA A 112 7.30 3.23 4.20
CA ALA A 112 8.58 2.67 4.61
C ALA A 112 8.64 2.37 6.11
N GLY A 113 8.01 3.20 6.95
CA GLY A 113 7.90 2.98 8.40
C GLY A 113 7.20 1.67 8.78
N LEU A 114 6.33 1.14 7.92
CA LEU A 114 5.60 -0.10 8.15
C LEU A 114 6.33 -1.35 7.63
N LYS A 115 7.51 -1.19 7.04
CA LYS A 115 8.26 -2.30 6.42
C LYS A 115 8.53 -3.46 7.39
N ASN A 116 8.97 -3.15 8.60
CA ASN A 116 9.26 -4.18 9.60
C ASN A 116 7.98 -4.93 10.03
N ALA A 117 6.86 -4.22 10.11
CA ALA A 117 5.57 -4.82 10.40
C ALA A 117 5.15 -5.81 9.29
N VAL A 118 5.21 -5.37 8.03
CA VAL A 118 4.86 -6.20 6.87
C VAL A 118 5.75 -7.45 6.78
N LEU A 119 7.06 -7.27 6.97
CA LEU A 119 8.04 -8.37 6.90
C LEU A 119 8.15 -9.17 8.21
N ASN A 120 7.31 -8.88 9.21
CA ASN A 120 7.27 -9.56 10.50
C ASN A 120 8.65 -9.65 11.20
N ARG A 121 9.36 -8.51 11.27
CA ARG A 121 10.67 -8.37 11.94
C ARG A 121 10.71 -7.23 12.96
#